data_AF-A0A3D5UYB6-F1
#
_entry.id   AF-A0A3D5UYB6-F1
#
_cell.length_a   1.000
_cell.length_b   1.000
_cell.length_c   1.000
_cell.angle_alpha   90.00
_cell.angle_beta   90.00
_cell.angle_gamma   90.00
#
_symmetry.space_group_name_H-M   'P 1'
#
loop_
_entity.id
_entity.type
_entity.pdbx_description
1 polymer ?
#
loop_
_entity_poly.entity_id
_entity_poly.type
_entity_poly.pdbx_seq_one_letter_code
_entity_poly.pdbx_strand_id
1 'polypeptide(L)'
;GFEFEPETQDLYEGESVGVSYPLTSSRLRYFGGSTNHWGGWCRPLEPIDFEKRDWVPYSGWPVTRADMNPFYVRACEVCQINSTAFDDAAAWEAKGKPMPLAGDEVVTRFFLYSPPTRFGKKYRPDIERAKNIACYLHSNVLEIVPSDNAGEVDHLKIGTLSGARFTVKPKACVLAAGGIENARILLASNSIETAGIGNRNGVVGRFFMEHPHVPSPATFLVTDRNLVAEWYRTYTKMEGERGTTMIRGCLMFDEGYLRREKRLGTVMTFAPIRPVMAEPQPIPPGASEEERKQAERQGAEDETYRGILQLARSSNSAASSSGEIGWRLGVGCA
;
A
#
# COMPACT_ATOMS: atom_id res chain seq x y z
N GLY A 1 12.21 -20.26 7.15
CA GLY A 1 11.08 -21.02 6.57
C GLY A 1 9.77 -20.50 7.11
N PHE A 2 9.46 -20.76 8.39
CA PHE A 2 8.31 -20.14 9.07
C PHE A 2 8.64 -18.79 9.71
N GLU A 3 9.89 -18.62 10.13
CA GLU A 3 10.43 -17.35 10.63
C GLU A 3 11.31 -16.69 9.57
N PHE A 4 11.62 -15.42 9.83
CA PHE A 4 12.59 -14.65 9.05
C PHE A 4 13.99 -15.25 9.21
N GLU A 5 14.67 -15.46 8.08
CA GLU A 5 16.02 -16.04 8.01
C GLU A 5 16.84 -15.20 7.02
N PRO A 6 17.92 -14.53 7.48
CA PRO A 6 18.74 -13.65 6.64
C PRO A 6 19.24 -14.34 5.37
N GLU A 7 19.76 -15.56 5.48
CA GLU A 7 20.40 -16.27 4.35
C GLU A 7 19.41 -16.57 3.22
N THR A 8 18.14 -16.80 3.58
CA THR A 8 17.07 -16.95 2.59
C THR A 8 16.68 -15.59 2.03
N GLN A 9 16.57 -14.57 2.87
CA GLN A 9 16.23 -13.20 2.47
C GLN A 9 17.25 -12.60 1.48
N ASP A 10 18.53 -12.89 1.64
CA ASP A 10 19.62 -12.40 0.80
C ASP A 10 19.48 -12.85 -0.67
N LEU A 11 18.68 -13.90 -0.96
CA LEU A 11 18.34 -14.29 -2.34
C LEU A 11 17.52 -13.23 -3.11
N TYR A 12 17.03 -12.19 -2.42
CA TYR A 12 16.38 -11.02 -3.02
C TYR A 12 17.33 -9.86 -3.30
N GLU A 13 18.62 -9.98 -2.96
CA GLU A 13 19.62 -9.00 -3.35
C GLU A 13 19.67 -8.82 -4.88
N GLY A 14 19.99 -7.60 -5.29
CA GLY A 14 20.05 -7.22 -6.68
C GLY A 14 20.37 -5.74 -6.82
N GLU A 15 20.59 -5.31 -8.05
CA GLU A 15 20.86 -3.91 -8.37
C GLU A 15 19.55 -3.16 -8.60
N SER A 16 19.43 -1.96 -8.03
CA SER A 16 18.35 -1.02 -8.32
C SER A 16 18.94 0.22 -8.96
N VAL A 17 18.55 0.49 -10.21
CA VAL A 17 18.97 1.67 -10.97
C VAL A 17 17.80 2.65 -11.15
N GLY A 18 18.10 3.94 -11.09
CA GLY A 18 17.10 5.01 -11.18
C GLY A 18 16.52 5.39 -9.82
N VAL A 19 15.21 5.22 -9.62
CA VAL A 19 14.57 5.49 -8.33
C VAL A 19 14.93 4.38 -7.36
N SER A 20 15.51 4.75 -6.21
CA SER A 20 15.91 3.80 -5.18
C SER A 20 14.72 2.95 -4.74
N TYR A 21 14.85 1.63 -4.88
CA TYR A 21 13.85 0.67 -4.45
C TYR A 21 14.44 -0.33 -3.45
N PRO A 22 13.82 -0.52 -2.27
CA PRO A 22 14.34 -1.42 -1.25
C PRO A 22 14.03 -2.88 -1.59
N LEU A 23 14.78 -3.47 -2.53
CA LEU A 23 14.55 -4.82 -3.08
C LEU A 23 14.44 -5.92 -2.01
N THR A 24 15.21 -5.80 -0.93
CA THR A 24 15.31 -6.80 0.15
C THR A 24 14.41 -6.51 1.35
N SER A 25 13.90 -5.29 1.54
CA SER A 25 13.04 -4.98 2.71
C SER A 25 11.57 -4.71 2.37
N SER A 26 11.24 -4.46 1.08
CA SER A 26 9.86 -4.39 0.59
C SER A 26 9.17 -5.75 0.43
N ARG A 27 9.97 -6.83 0.41
CA ARG A 27 9.50 -8.20 0.18
C ARG A 27 10.06 -9.13 1.24
N LEU A 28 9.30 -10.14 1.63
CA LEU A 28 9.74 -11.11 2.64
C LEU A 28 9.76 -12.54 2.09
N ARG A 29 10.85 -13.27 2.34
CA ARG A 29 11.07 -14.64 1.84
C ARG A 29 10.91 -15.68 2.95
N TYR A 30 9.70 -15.81 3.46
CA TYR A 30 9.32 -16.89 4.37
C TYR A 30 7.80 -17.11 4.32
N PHE A 31 7.30 -18.11 5.03
CA PHE A 31 5.89 -18.50 4.97
C PHE A 31 4.95 -17.32 5.27
N GLY A 32 4.01 -17.06 4.36
CA GLY A 32 3.12 -15.89 4.39
C GLY A 32 3.60 -14.68 3.59
N GLY A 33 4.87 -14.65 3.16
CA GLY A 33 5.44 -13.59 2.32
C GLY A 33 5.34 -12.20 2.94
N SER A 34 5.17 -11.18 2.11
CA SER A 34 5.11 -9.78 2.56
C SER A 34 3.87 -9.45 3.42
N THR A 35 2.88 -10.33 3.52
CA THR A 35 1.77 -10.12 4.49
C THR A 35 2.26 -10.16 5.95
N ASN A 36 3.50 -10.58 6.19
CA ASN A 36 4.06 -10.56 7.52
C ASN A 36 4.39 -9.15 8.04
N HIS A 37 4.54 -8.14 7.17
CA HIS A 37 4.80 -6.74 7.57
C HIS A 37 3.84 -5.70 6.97
N TRP A 38 2.92 -6.09 6.07
CA TRP A 38 2.02 -5.14 5.41
C TRP A 38 1.14 -4.37 6.42
N GLY A 39 0.67 -3.19 6.01
CA GLY A 39 -0.15 -2.32 6.84
C GLY A 39 -1.66 -2.63 6.82
N GLY A 40 -2.10 -3.60 6.02
CA GLY A 40 -3.51 -4.02 5.95
C GLY A 40 -4.44 -3.04 5.24
N TRP A 41 -3.90 -2.07 4.48
CA TRP A 41 -4.69 -1.11 3.71
C TRP A 41 -5.37 -1.81 2.54
N CYS A 42 -6.69 -1.73 2.45
CA CYS A 42 -7.45 -2.37 1.38
C CYS A 42 -8.45 -1.38 0.78
N ARG A 43 -8.47 -1.35 -0.55
CA ARG A 43 -9.48 -0.66 -1.36
C ARG A 43 -9.55 -1.34 -2.73
N PRO A 44 -10.75 -1.54 -3.31
CA PRO A 44 -10.89 -1.90 -4.71
C PRO A 44 -10.28 -0.83 -5.63
N LEU A 45 -9.89 -1.23 -6.84
CA LEU A 45 -9.59 -0.27 -7.90
C LEU A 45 -10.87 0.49 -8.31
N GLU A 46 -10.71 1.70 -8.84
CA GLU A 46 -11.81 2.51 -9.37
C GLU A 46 -12.23 2.02 -10.77
N PRO A 47 -13.45 2.33 -11.24
CA PRO A 47 -13.89 2.01 -12.60
C PRO A 47 -12.91 2.46 -13.68
N ILE A 48 -12.42 3.70 -13.60
CA ILE A 48 -11.46 4.28 -14.55
C ILE A 48 -10.13 3.51 -14.66
N ASP A 49 -9.73 2.73 -13.65
CA ASP A 49 -8.48 1.96 -13.67
C ASP A 49 -8.53 0.79 -14.64
N PHE A 50 -9.73 0.27 -14.93
CA PHE A 50 -9.97 -0.82 -15.88
C PHE A 50 -10.05 -0.32 -17.33
N GLU A 51 -10.29 0.97 -17.54
CA GLU A 51 -10.56 1.53 -18.86
C GLU A 51 -9.29 1.78 -19.67
N LYS A 52 -9.46 1.80 -20.99
CA LYS A 52 -8.45 2.34 -21.89
C LYS A 52 -8.47 3.86 -21.79
N ARG A 53 -7.32 4.45 -21.50
CA ARG A 53 -7.10 5.89 -21.36
C ARG A 53 -6.10 6.34 -22.42
N ASP A 54 -6.48 7.29 -23.28
CA ASP A 54 -5.62 7.76 -24.39
C ASP A 54 -4.32 8.39 -23.91
N TRP A 55 -4.28 8.88 -22.67
CA TRP A 55 -3.08 9.45 -22.05
C TRP A 55 -2.22 8.45 -21.26
N VAL A 56 -2.65 7.19 -21.13
CA VAL A 56 -1.88 6.13 -20.45
C VAL A 56 -1.56 5.03 -21.46
N PRO A 57 -0.31 4.96 -21.96
CA PRO A 57 0.10 3.91 -22.88
C PRO A 57 -0.18 2.52 -22.31
N TYR A 58 -0.63 1.62 -23.19
CA TYR A 58 -0.91 0.21 -22.86
C TYR A 58 -1.99 0.01 -21.77
N SER A 59 -2.81 1.01 -21.50
CA SER A 59 -4.00 0.88 -20.63
C SER A 59 -5.17 0.17 -21.32
N GLY A 60 -6.15 -0.24 -20.51
CA GLY A 60 -7.32 -1.00 -20.95
C GLY A 60 -7.21 -2.47 -20.50
N TRP A 61 -7.88 -2.77 -19.39
CA TRP A 61 -7.96 -4.14 -18.89
C TRP A 61 -8.96 -4.95 -19.74
N PRO A 62 -8.74 -6.26 -19.92
CA PRO A 62 -9.69 -7.14 -20.60
C PRO A 62 -10.90 -7.52 -19.72
N VAL A 63 -11.01 -6.94 -18.53
CA VAL A 63 -12.08 -7.14 -17.54
C VAL A 63 -12.50 -5.79 -16.98
N THR A 64 -13.71 -5.71 -16.45
CA THR A 64 -14.29 -4.49 -15.90
C THR A 64 -14.29 -4.49 -14.37
N ARG A 65 -14.56 -3.32 -13.78
CA ARG A 65 -14.82 -3.19 -12.34
C ARG A 65 -15.94 -4.10 -11.85
N ALA A 66 -16.97 -4.30 -12.68
CA ALA A 66 -18.11 -5.16 -12.36
C ALA A 66 -17.71 -6.64 -12.32
N ASP A 67 -16.87 -7.09 -13.26
CA ASP A 67 -16.34 -8.46 -13.27
C ASP A 67 -15.54 -8.76 -12.00
N MET A 68 -14.84 -7.75 -11.46
CA MET A 68 -14.02 -7.89 -10.26
C MET A 68 -14.79 -7.80 -8.93
N ASN A 69 -16.01 -7.24 -8.92
CA ASN A 69 -16.81 -7.03 -7.70
C ASN A 69 -16.96 -8.29 -6.82
N PRO A 70 -17.38 -9.46 -7.35
CA PRO A 70 -17.53 -10.66 -6.54
C PRO A 70 -16.21 -11.11 -5.89
N PHE A 71 -15.08 -10.86 -6.55
CA PHE A 71 -13.77 -11.23 -6.04
C PHE A 71 -13.27 -10.26 -4.96
N TYR A 72 -13.59 -8.97 -5.04
CA TYR A 72 -13.31 -8.04 -3.94
C TYR A 72 -14.10 -8.37 -2.67
N VAL A 73 -15.37 -8.80 -2.80
CA VAL A 73 -16.17 -9.26 -1.66
C VAL A 73 -15.53 -10.48 -1.00
N ARG A 74 -15.12 -11.48 -1.81
CA ARG A 74 -14.41 -12.67 -1.30
C ARG A 74 -13.06 -12.32 -0.68
N ALA A 75 -12.34 -11.35 -1.25
CA ALA A 75 -11.06 -10.91 -0.71
C ALA A 75 -11.20 -10.28 0.69
N CYS A 76 -12.33 -9.61 0.98
CA CYS A 76 -12.59 -9.08 2.32
C CYS A 76 -12.58 -10.17 3.39
N GLU A 77 -13.13 -11.36 3.10
CA GLU A 77 -13.11 -12.51 4.02
C GLU A 77 -11.67 -13.00 4.28
N VAL A 78 -10.87 -13.10 3.22
CA VAL A 78 -9.45 -13.51 3.32
C VAL A 78 -8.62 -12.45 4.06
N CYS A 79 -8.91 -11.18 3.84
CA CYS A 79 -8.24 -10.08 4.53
C CYS A 79 -8.81 -9.82 5.94
N GLN A 80 -9.82 -10.56 6.38
CA GLN A 80 -10.54 -10.35 7.65
C GLN A 80 -11.09 -8.92 7.80
N ILE A 81 -11.64 -8.37 6.73
CA ILE A 81 -12.32 -7.08 6.69
C ILE A 81 -13.81 -7.33 6.89
N ASN A 82 -14.39 -6.76 7.94
CA ASN A 82 -15.78 -6.99 8.34
C ASN A 82 -16.76 -6.01 7.65
N SER A 83 -16.40 -5.50 6.48
CA SER A 83 -17.25 -4.59 5.72
C SER A 83 -16.86 -4.62 4.24
N THR A 84 -17.85 -4.36 3.39
CA THR A 84 -17.67 -4.18 1.93
C THR A 84 -18.07 -2.78 1.48
N ALA A 85 -18.43 -1.91 2.43
CA ALA A 85 -18.81 -0.53 2.20
C ALA A 85 -17.55 0.33 1.98
N PHE A 86 -16.89 0.16 0.82
CA PHE A 86 -15.77 1.02 0.41
C PHE A 86 -16.24 2.38 -0.11
N ASP A 87 -17.44 2.43 -0.70
CA ASP A 87 -18.00 3.57 -1.45
C ASP A 87 -19.41 4.01 -0.96
N ASP A 88 -19.87 3.49 0.18
CA ASP A 88 -21.16 3.82 0.78
C ASP A 88 -21.08 4.99 1.78
N ALA A 89 -21.50 6.18 1.33
CA ALA A 89 -21.54 7.40 2.12
C ALA A 89 -22.21 7.23 3.50
N ALA A 90 -23.32 6.50 3.54
CA ALA A 90 -24.10 6.31 4.75
C ALA A 90 -23.31 5.55 5.83
N ALA A 91 -22.37 4.70 5.42
CA ALA A 91 -21.56 3.92 6.34
C ALA A 91 -20.68 4.81 7.22
N TRP A 92 -20.19 5.97 6.76
CA TRP A 92 -19.24 6.81 7.50
C TRP A 92 -19.73 8.20 7.90
N GLU A 93 -20.80 8.70 7.30
CA GLU A 93 -21.34 10.04 7.59
C GLU A 93 -21.65 10.28 9.08
N ALA A 94 -22.05 9.23 9.80
CA ALA A 94 -22.31 9.28 11.23
C ALA A 94 -21.07 9.68 12.08
N LYS A 95 -19.85 9.52 11.54
CA LYS A 95 -18.58 9.86 12.20
C LYS A 95 -17.95 11.16 11.70
N GLY A 96 -18.64 11.88 10.82
CA GLY A 96 -18.21 13.19 10.33
C GLY A 96 -18.47 13.36 8.84
N LYS A 97 -18.32 14.60 8.38
CA LYS A 97 -18.55 14.97 6.97
C LYS A 97 -17.23 15.18 6.23
N PRO A 98 -17.22 15.00 4.90
CA PRO A 98 -16.14 15.48 4.04
C PRO A 98 -15.73 16.92 4.36
N MET A 99 -14.44 17.22 4.18
CA MET A 99 -13.97 18.61 4.28
C MET A 99 -14.67 19.46 3.21
N PRO A 100 -14.99 20.73 3.51
CA PRO A 100 -15.63 21.63 2.55
C PRO A 100 -14.59 22.16 1.55
N LEU A 101 -14.11 21.29 0.66
CA LEU A 101 -13.19 21.66 -0.40
C LEU A 101 -13.92 22.50 -1.46
N ALA A 102 -13.19 23.39 -2.13
CA ALA A 102 -13.74 24.16 -3.24
C ALA A 102 -13.88 23.25 -4.47
N GLY A 103 -15.10 23.17 -5.03
CA GLY A 103 -15.39 22.34 -6.20
C GLY A 103 -15.63 20.86 -5.86
N ASP A 104 -15.68 20.04 -6.90
CA ASP A 104 -16.00 18.60 -6.86
C ASP A 104 -14.86 17.72 -7.41
N GLU A 105 -13.73 18.33 -7.77
CA GLU A 105 -12.59 17.66 -8.40
C GLU A 105 -11.80 16.75 -7.45
N VAL A 106 -11.95 16.97 -6.14
CA VAL A 106 -11.29 16.21 -5.09
C VAL A 106 -12.36 15.60 -4.20
N VAL A 107 -12.37 14.28 -4.15
CA VAL A 107 -13.42 13.50 -3.50
C VAL A 107 -12.87 12.75 -2.30
N THR A 108 -13.71 12.64 -1.27
CA THR A 108 -13.43 11.77 -0.13
C THR A 108 -13.58 10.31 -0.54
N ARG A 109 -12.59 9.49 -0.19
CA ARG A 109 -12.62 8.03 -0.30
C ARG A 109 -12.10 7.38 0.97
N PHE A 110 -12.28 6.07 1.09
CA PHE A 110 -11.95 5.32 2.29
C PHE A 110 -11.12 4.09 1.97
N PHE A 111 -10.10 3.85 2.80
CA PHE A 111 -9.52 2.54 2.98
C PHE A 111 -10.22 1.84 4.13
N LEU A 112 -10.53 0.56 3.93
CA LEU A 112 -10.87 -0.35 5.02
C LEU A 112 -9.65 -1.18 5.36
N TYR A 113 -9.50 -1.49 6.64
CA TYR A 113 -8.29 -2.11 7.14
C TYR A 113 -8.54 -3.55 7.56
N SER A 114 -7.68 -4.41 7.03
CA SER A 114 -7.37 -5.69 7.65
C SER A 114 -6.73 -5.46 9.03
N PRO A 115 -6.91 -6.35 10.02
CA PRO A 115 -6.26 -6.29 11.34
C PRO A 115 -4.76 -6.65 11.27
N PRO A 116 -4.02 -5.92 10.42
CA PRO A 116 -3.19 -6.46 9.33
C PRO A 116 -2.95 -7.97 9.41
N THR A 117 -3.84 -8.76 8.79
CA THR A 117 -3.80 -10.22 8.85
C THR A 117 -2.44 -10.72 8.36
N ARG A 118 -1.71 -11.40 9.24
CA ARG A 118 -0.46 -12.07 8.89
C ARG A 118 -0.82 -13.43 8.29
N PHE A 119 -0.84 -13.55 6.96
CA PHE A 119 -1.44 -14.73 6.30
C PHE A 119 -0.71 -16.01 6.70
N GLY A 120 0.62 -15.92 6.86
CA GLY A 120 1.42 -17.04 7.36
C GLY A 120 0.92 -17.56 8.70
N LYS A 121 0.75 -16.67 9.69
CA LYS A 121 0.22 -17.06 11.01
C LYS A 121 -1.26 -17.49 10.96
N LYS A 122 -2.08 -16.77 10.20
CA LYS A 122 -3.54 -16.97 10.14
C LYS A 122 -3.93 -18.29 9.48
N TYR A 123 -3.31 -18.63 8.35
CA TYR A 123 -3.73 -19.75 7.49
C TYR A 123 -2.84 -20.99 7.62
N ARG A 124 -1.69 -20.90 8.30
CA ARG A 124 -0.83 -22.06 8.56
C ARG A 124 -1.59 -23.24 9.20
N PRO A 125 -2.43 -23.05 10.25
CA PRO A 125 -3.13 -24.18 10.86
C PRO A 125 -4.07 -24.90 9.89
N ASP A 126 -4.65 -24.18 8.92
CA ASP A 126 -5.52 -24.77 7.90
C ASP A 126 -4.70 -25.60 6.90
N ILE A 127 -3.52 -25.11 6.51
CA ILE A 127 -2.57 -25.82 5.65
C ILE A 127 -2.03 -27.08 6.34
N GLU A 128 -1.67 -27.00 7.63
CA GLU A 128 -1.16 -28.14 8.40
C GLU A 128 -2.23 -29.23 8.63
N ARG A 129 -3.50 -28.83 8.75
CA ARG A 129 -4.63 -29.76 8.93
C ARG A 129 -5.12 -30.38 7.62
N ALA A 130 -4.86 -29.74 6.49
CA ALA A 130 -5.33 -30.19 5.19
C ALA A 130 -4.62 -31.47 4.76
N LYS A 131 -5.38 -32.56 4.58
CA LYS A 131 -4.84 -33.88 4.18
C LYS A 131 -4.38 -33.92 2.71
N ASN A 132 -4.74 -32.91 1.93
CA ASN A 132 -4.48 -32.80 0.50
C ASN A 132 -3.49 -31.69 0.14
N ILE A 133 -2.80 -31.11 1.14
CA ILE A 133 -1.78 -30.08 0.92
C ILE A 133 -0.46 -30.55 1.51
N ALA A 134 0.60 -30.50 0.70
CA ALA A 134 1.97 -30.65 1.17
C ALA A 134 2.71 -29.31 1.03
N CYS A 135 3.17 -28.76 2.14
CA CYS A 135 3.91 -27.50 2.17
C CYS A 135 5.41 -27.77 2.26
N TYR A 136 6.17 -27.36 1.25
CA TYR A 136 7.62 -27.45 1.23
C TYR A 136 8.22 -26.07 1.48
N LEU A 137 8.92 -25.94 2.61
CA LEU A 137 9.69 -24.74 2.93
C LEU A 137 11.10 -24.82 2.34
N HIS A 138 11.79 -23.69 2.29
CA HIS A 138 13.18 -23.56 1.81
C HIS A 138 13.40 -24.12 0.39
N SER A 139 12.31 -24.22 -0.37
CA SER A 139 12.24 -24.89 -1.68
C SER A 139 12.17 -23.83 -2.76
N ASN A 140 13.33 -23.46 -3.30
CA ASN A 140 13.43 -22.42 -4.31
C ASN A 140 13.24 -23.05 -5.69
N VAL A 141 12.22 -22.60 -6.43
CA VAL A 141 12.10 -22.97 -7.85
C VAL A 141 13.26 -22.33 -8.60
N LEU A 142 14.12 -23.16 -9.17
CA LEU A 142 15.26 -22.76 -9.98
C LEU A 142 14.85 -22.63 -11.45
N GLU A 143 13.93 -23.49 -11.90
CA GLU A 143 13.46 -23.54 -13.28
C GLU A 143 12.06 -24.15 -13.37
N ILE A 144 11.22 -23.57 -14.22
CA ILE A 144 9.97 -24.17 -14.73
C ILE A 144 10.32 -24.78 -16.09
N VAL A 145 10.47 -26.10 -16.15
CA VAL A 145 10.87 -26.79 -17.38
C VAL A 145 9.62 -27.15 -18.18
N PRO A 146 9.43 -26.60 -19.38
CA PRO A 146 8.31 -26.98 -20.23
C PRO A 146 8.58 -28.32 -20.93
N SER A 147 7.53 -28.92 -21.48
CA SER A 147 7.65 -30.01 -22.45
C SER A 147 8.43 -29.57 -23.69
N ASP A 148 8.92 -30.53 -24.49
CA ASP A 148 9.70 -30.25 -25.71
C ASP A 148 8.97 -29.34 -26.72
N ASN A 149 7.63 -29.40 -26.75
CA ASN A 149 6.79 -28.55 -27.59
C ASN A 149 6.37 -27.22 -26.94
N ALA A 150 6.86 -26.94 -25.73
CA ALA A 150 6.52 -25.77 -24.91
C ALA A 150 5.02 -25.56 -24.64
N GLY A 151 4.21 -26.62 -24.77
CA GLY A 151 2.76 -26.55 -24.58
C GLY A 151 2.30 -26.69 -23.13
N GLU A 152 3.12 -27.32 -22.28
CA GLU A 152 2.80 -27.55 -20.88
C GLU A 152 4.06 -27.50 -20.00
N VAL A 153 3.87 -27.41 -18.68
CA VAL A 153 4.96 -27.56 -17.71
C VAL A 153 5.17 -29.06 -17.48
N ASP A 154 6.35 -29.58 -17.83
CA ASP A 154 6.68 -30.98 -17.57
C ASP A 154 7.10 -31.18 -16.11
N HIS A 155 8.06 -30.38 -15.62
CA HIS A 155 8.48 -30.41 -14.22
C HIS A 155 9.08 -29.08 -13.74
N LEU A 156 9.16 -28.94 -12.42
CA LEU A 156 9.87 -27.87 -11.74
C LEU A 156 11.19 -28.40 -11.23
N LYS A 157 12.30 -27.68 -11.46
CA LYS A 157 13.58 -27.93 -10.78
C LYS A 157 13.63 -27.09 -9.51
N ILE A 158 13.88 -27.73 -8.38
CA ILE A 158 13.89 -27.09 -7.06
C ILE A 158 15.25 -27.28 -6.41
N GLY A 159 15.71 -26.24 -5.71
CA GLY A 159 16.92 -26.27 -4.89
C GLY A 159 16.78 -25.57 -3.55
N THR A 160 17.48 -26.10 -2.57
CA THR A 160 17.63 -25.51 -1.24
C THR A 160 19.01 -24.88 -1.08
N LEU A 161 19.16 -24.00 -0.08
CA LEU A 161 20.47 -23.45 0.31
C LEU A 161 21.40 -24.52 0.90
N SER A 162 20.84 -25.59 1.48
CA SER A 162 21.62 -26.74 1.94
C SER A 162 22.18 -27.63 0.82
N GLY A 163 21.88 -27.31 -0.45
CA GLY A 163 22.37 -28.06 -1.61
C GLY A 163 21.44 -29.18 -2.09
N ALA A 164 20.36 -29.49 -1.37
CA ALA A 164 19.38 -30.48 -1.82
C ALA A 164 18.73 -30.04 -3.14
N ARG A 165 18.49 -30.99 -4.05
CA ARG A 165 17.87 -30.78 -5.35
C ARG A 165 16.82 -31.85 -5.59
N PHE A 166 15.67 -31.47 -6.12
CA PHE A 166 14.60 -32.39 -6.48
C PHE A 166 13.69 -31.78 -7.55
N THR A 167 12.84 -32.61 -8.14
CA THR A 167 11.87 -32.18 -9.14
C THR A 167 10.44 -32.46 -8.69
N VAL A 168 9.50 -31.66 -9.20
CA VAL A 168 8.07 -31.85 -9.01
C VAL A 168 7.39 -31.81 -10.37
N LYS A 169 6.56 -32.81 -10.67
CA LYS A 169 5.75 -32.87 -11.90
C LYS A 169 4.30 -32.46 -11.61
N PRO A 170 3.92 -31.19 -11.84
CA PRO A 170 2.58 -30.71 -11.55
C PRO A 170 1.59 -31.08 -12.66
N LYS A 171 0.30 -31.18 -12.31
CA LYS A 171 -0.79 -31.15 -13.30
C LYS A 171 -1.18 -29.72 -13.69
N ALA A 172 -0.96 -28.78 -12.78
CA ALA A 172 -1.18 -27.35 -12.98
C ALA A 172 -0.15 -26.59 -12.14
N CYS A 173 0.37 -25.49 -12.68
CA CYS A 173 1.35 -24.65 -12.01
C CYS A 173 0.77 -23.26 -11.78
N VAL A 174 0.85 -22.76 -10.54
CA VAL A 174 0.45 -21.40 -10.17
C VAL A 174 1.68 -20.70 -9.60
N LEU A 175 2.04 -19.56 -10.19
CA LEU A 175 3.20 -18.78 -9.77
C LEU A 175 2.75 -17.59 -8.90
N ALA A 176 3.02 -17.67 -7.59
CA ALA A 176 2.61 -16.70 -6.58
C ALA A 176 3.79 -16.21 -5.72
N ALA A 177 4.95 -15.95 -6.35
CA ALA A 177 6.17 -15.51 -5.68
C ALA A 177 6.29 -13.97 -5.55
N GLY A 178 5.31 -13.22 -6.09
CA GLY A 178 5.29 -11.75 -6.09
C GLY A 178 5.79 -11.15 -7.40
N GLY A 179 5.59 -9.84 -7.61
CA GLY A 179 5.78 -9.19 -8.91
C GLY A 179 7.18 -9.37 -9.51
N ILE A 180 8.23 -9.20 -8.69
CA ILE A 180 9.63 -9.31 -9.14
C ILE A 180 10.06 -10.78 -9.28
N GLU A 181 9.75 -11.63 -8.30
CA GLU A 181 10.20 -13.03 -8.33
C GLU A 181 9.51 -13.84 -9.40
N ASN A 182 8.24 -13.55 -9.69
CA ASN A 182 7.53 -14.17 -10.79
C ASN A 182 8.27 -13.90 -12.10
N ALA A 183 8.62 -12.64 -12.40
CA ALA A 183 9.37 -12.30 -13.59
C ALA A 183 10.74 -12.96 -13.62
N ARG A 184 11.48 -12.97 -12.49
CA ARG A 184 12.79 -13.62 -12.39
C ARG A 184 12.72 -15.12 -12.69
N ILE A 185 11.77 -15.84 -12.11
CA ILE A 185 11.59 -17.28 -12.34
C ILE A 185 11.24 -17.55 -13.80
N LEU A 186 10.32 -16.79 -14.39
CA LEU A 186 9.93 -16.94 -15.79
C LEU A 186 11.12 -16.70 -16.75
N LEU A 187 11.90 -15.65 -16.53
CA LEU A 187 13.06 -15.31 -17.35
C LEU A 187 14.23 -16.30 -17.17
N ALA A 188 14.45 -16.81 -15.96
CA ALA A 188 15.46 -17.83 -15.69
C ALA A 188 15.06 -19.22 -16.23
N SER A 189 13.78 -19.44 -16.52
CA SER A 189 13.27 -20.70 -17.07
C SER A 189 13.39 -20.72 -18.59
N ASN A 190 14.62 -20.94 -19.06
CA ASN A 190 14.99 -20.70 -20.46
C ASN A 190 15.73 -21.86 -21.16
N SER A 191 15.72 -23.07 -20.59
CA SER A 191 16.38 -24.22 -21.23
C SER A 191 15.74 -24.66 -22.56
N ILE A 192 14.44 -24.41 -22.73
CA ILE A 192 13.68 -24.71 -23.96
C ILE A 192 13.27 -23.40 -24.64
N GLU A 193 12.51 -22.55 -23.94
CA GLU A 193 12.15 -21.21 -24.40
C GLU A 193 13.28 -20.23 -24.06
N THR A 194 14.22 -20.02 -24.98
CA THR A 194 15.46 -19.25 -24.71
C THR A 194 15.25 -17.80 -24.25
N ALA A 195 14.09 -17.20 -24.55
CA ALA A 195 13.70 -15.88 -24.05
C ALA A 195 13.12 -15.88 -22.62
N GLY A 196 12.95 -17.06 -22.01
CA GLY A 196 12.18 -17.31 -20.79
C GLY A 196 10.74 -17.72 -21.10
N ILE A 197 10.19 -18.66 -20.31
CA ILE A 197 8.80 -19.12 -20.47
C ILE A 197 7.81 -17.95 -20.36
N GLY A 198 6.85 -17.90 -21.29
CA GLY A 198 5.85 -16.82 -21.36
C GLY A 198 6.38 -15.48 -21.92
N ASN A 199 7.67 -15.37 -22.25
CA ASN A 199 8.28 -14.12 -22.68
C ASN A 199 8.39 -13.95 -24.21
N ARG A 200 7.62 -14.69 -25.00
CA ARG A 200 7.65 -14.59 -26.48
C ARG A 200 7.33 -13.19 -27.01
N ASN A 201 6.55 -12.40 -26.26
CA ASN A 201 6.24 -11.01 -26.58
C ASN A 201 7.21 -10.00 -25.94
N GLY A 202 8.23 -10.46 -25.21
CA GLY A 202 9.23 -9.60 -24.57
C GLY A 202 8.68 -8.67 -23.50
N VAL A 203 7.60 -9.05 -22.80
CA VAL A 203 6.93 -8.22 -21.78
C VAL A 203 7.20 -8.67 -20.35
N VAL A 204 7.76 -9.86 -20.12
CA VAL A 204 8.04 -10.35 -18.77
C VAL A 204 9.10 -9.46 -18.12
N GLY A 205 8.80 -8.94 -16.93
CA GLY A 205 9.65 -8.00 -16.20
C GLY A 205 9.58 -6.55 -16.70
N ARG A 206 8.79 -6.25 -17.74
CA ARG A 206 8.51 -4.88 -18.20
C ARG A 206 7.23 -4.35 -17.56
N PHE A 207 7.01 -3.04 -17.72
CA PHE A 207 5.87 -2.32 -17.13
C PHE A 207 5.79 -2.48 -15.61
N PHE A 208 6.95 -2.58 -14.95
CA PHE A 208 7.01 -2.56 -13.49
C PHE A 208 6.41 -1.25 -12.98
N MET A 209 5.42 -1.37 -12.09
CA MET A 209 4.71 -0.25 -11.49
C MET A 209 4.92 -0.27 -9.98
N GLU A 210 5.14 0.91 -9.43
CA GLU A 210 5.20 1.17 -8.00
C GLU A 210 4.57 2.54 -7.74
N HIS A 211 4.19 2.82 -6.50
CA HIS A 211 3.64 4.10 -6.10
C HIS A 211 4.75 5.07 -5.70
N PRO A 212 4.97 6.18 -6.44
CA PRO A 212 5.86 7.22 -5.97
C PRO A 212 5.28 7.89 -4.74
N HIS A 213 5.94 7.73 -3.61
CA HIS A 213 5.55 8.37 -2.36
C HIS A 213 6.20 9.74 -2.25
N VAL A 214 5.37 10.78 -2.14
CA VAL A 214 5.84 12.13 -1.82
C VAL A 214 5.39 12.43 -0.39
N PRO A 215 6.29 12.35 0.60
CA PRO A 215 5.95 12.73 1.95
C PRO A 215 5.82 14.25 2.03
N SER A 216 4.71 14.74 2.57
CA SER A 216 4.54 16.17 2.89
C SER A 216 4.62 17.15 1.71
N PRO A 217 4.02 16.90 0.52
CA PRO A 217 4.03 17.87 -0.59
C PRO A 217 3.38 19.20 -0.25
N ALA A 218 2.46 19.22 0.73
CA ALA A 218 1.80 20.43 1.18
C ALA A 218 1.45 20.34 2.68
N THR A 219 1.42 21.51 3.31
CA THR A 219 0.95 21.70 4.69
C THR A 219 -0.25 22.63 4.67
N PHE A 220 -1.33 22.23 5.34
CA PHE A 220 -2.53 23.04 5.51
C PHE A 220 -2.70 23.39 6.98
N LEU A 221 -3.24 24.58 7.20
CA LEU A 221 -3.52 25.10 8.52
C LEU A 221 -5.03 25.09 8.71
N VAL A 222 -5.49 24.28 9.65
CA VAL A 222 -6.92 24.09 9.91
C VAL A 222 -7.30 24.92 11.14
N THR A 223 -8.07 25.98 10.91
CA THR A 223 -8.46 26.93 11.96
C THR A 223 -9.59 26.42 12.84
N ASP A 224 -10.37 25.44 12.38
CA ASP A 224 -11.38 24.70 13.14
C ASP A 224 -11.23 23.20 12.90
N ARG A 225 -10.84 22.47 13.94
CA ARG A 225 -10.63 21.01 13.89
C ARG A 225 -11.91 20.23 13.58
N ASN A 226 -13.09 20.81 13.79
CA ASN A 226 -14.37 20.16 13.49
C ASN A 226 -14.64 20.09 11.98
N LEU A 227 -13.94 20.89 11.17
CA LEU A 227 -14.01 20.80 9.70
C LEU A 227 -13.30 19.54 9.16
N VAL A 228 -12.46 18.90 9.98
CA VAL A 228 -11.73 17.69 9.61
C VAL A 228 -12.25 16.52 10.43
N ALA A 229 -13.09 15.70 9.80
CA ALA A 229 -13.64 14.51 10.41
C ALA A 229 -12.54 13.60 10.98
N GLU A 230 -12.89 12.83 12.03
CA GLU A 230 -11.92 11.99 12.74
C GLU A 230 -11.21 10.99 11.83
N TRP A 231 -11.95 10.38 10.91
CA TRP A 231 -11.45 9.37 9.98
C TRP A 231 -10.41 9.89 8.98
N TYR A 232 -10.28 11.20 8.77
CA TYR A 232 -9.13 11.76 8.03
C TYR A 232 -7.85 11.71 8.86
N ARG A 233 -7.98 11.82 10.19
CA ARG A 233 -6.89 12.13 11.12
C ARG A 233 -6.35 10.88 11.80
N THR A 234 -7.21 9.90 12.03
CA THR A 234 -6.90 8.67 12.74
C THR A 234 -7.54 7.47 12.05
N TYR A 235 -7.15 6.27 12.49
CA TYR A 235 -7.89 5.07 12.16
C TYR A 235 -9.17 5.07 13.01
N THR A 236 -10.33 5.07 12.37
CA THR A 236 -11.62 5.15 13.05
C THR A 236 -12.33 3.79 13.03
N LYS A 237 -12.86 3.38 14.18
CA LYS A 237 -13.67 2.17 14.32
C LYS A 237 -15.08 2.42 13.79
N MET A 238 -15.55 1.50 12.97
CA MET A 238 -16.90 1.46 12.45
C MET A 238 -17.54 0.14 12.83
N GLU A 239 -18.70 0.21 13.48
CA GLU A 239 -19.51 -0.98 13.74
C GLU A 239 -20.41 -1.24 12.52
N GLY A 240 -20.46 -2.49 12.08
CA GLY A 240 -21.32 -2.94 11.00
C GLY A 240 -21.88 -4.33 11.29
N GLU A 241 -22.78 -4.80 10.44
CA GLU A 241 -23.49 -6.09 10.63
C GLU A 241 -22.54 -7.29 10.73
N ARG A 242 -21.42 -7.25 10.02
CA ARG A 242 -20.41 -8.34 10.02
C ARG A 242 -19.34 -8.17 11.11
N GLY A 243 -19.45 -7.13 11.94
CA GLY A 243 -18.52 -6.79 13.01
C GLY A 243 -17.78 -5.47 12.78
N THR A 244 -16.85 -5.16 13.68
CA THR A 244 -16.09 -3.91 13.65
C THR A 244 -15.08 -3.90 12.51
N THR A 245 -15.03 -2.80 11.76
CA THR A 245 -13.99 -2.54 10.74
C THR A 245 -13.29 -1.21 11.03
N MET A 246 -11.99 -1.16 10.79
CA MET A 246 -11.21 0.07 10.86
C MET A 246 -11.24 0.78 9.51
N ILE A 247 -11.44 2.09 9.50
CA ILE A 247 -11.41 2.92 8.29
C ILE A 247 -10.39 4.06 8.41
N ARG A 248 -9.93 4.56 7.27
CA ARG A 248 -9.21 5.83 7.15
C ARG A 248 -9.66 6.52 5.87
N GLY A 249 -10.10 7.76 5.99
CA GLY A 249 -10.41 8.57 4.83
C GLY A 249 -9.16 9.15 4.20
N CYS A 250 -9.24 9.26 2.88
CA CYS A 250 -8.26 9.89 2.01
C CYS A 250 -9.00 10.81 1.04
N LEU A 251 -8.23 11.61 0.32
CA LEU A 251 -8.71 12.33 -0.85
C LEU A 251 -8.16 11.66 -2.11
N MET A 252 -9.00 11.59 -3.13
CA MET A 252 -8.64 11.19 -4.47
C MET A 252 -9.15 12.24 -5.45
N PHE A 253 -8.58 12.30 -6.65
CA PHE A 253 -9.18 13.09 -7.71
C PHE A 253 -10.40 12.39 -8.29
N ASP A 254 -11.43 13.17 -8.63
CA ASP A 254 -12.60 12.68 -9.35
C ASP A 254 -12.23 12.23 -10.78
N GLU A 255 -12.98 11.27 -11.33
CA GLU A 255 -12.74 10.75 -12.68
C GLU A 255 -12.84 11.83 -13.76
N GLY A 256 -13.78 12.77 -13.63
CA GLY A 256 -13.96 13.88 -14.57
C GLY A 256 -12.72 14.78 -14.60
N TYR A 257 -12.14 15.06 -13.42
CA TYR A 257 -10.87 15.78 -13.31
C TYR A 257 -9.73 15.00 -13.97
N LEU A 258 -9.59 13.70 -13.64
CA LEU A 258 -8.52 12.85 -14.20
C LEU A 258 -8.56 12.80 -15.73
N ARG A 259 -9.76 12.70 -16.32
CA ARG A 259 -9.97 12.68 -17.77
C ARG A 259 -9.61 14.02 -18.41
N ARG A 260 -10.11 15.12 -17.84
CA ARG A 260 -9.88 16.47 -18.37
C ARG A 260 -8.42 16.87 -18.32
N GLU A 261 -7.74 16.60 -17.21
CA GLU A 261 -6.34 16.96 -16.98
C GLU A 261 -5.34 15.88 -17.44
N LYS A 262 -5.84 14.74 -17.95
CA LYS A 262 -5.03 13.59 -18.38
C LYS A 262 -4.05 13.13 -17.29
N ARG A 263 -4.54 12.99 -16.05
CA ARG A 263 -3.73 12.62 -14.87
C ARG A 263 -3.89 11.14 -14.50
N LEU A 264 -2.93 10.63 -13.72
CA LEU A 264 -3.06 9.33 -13.07
C LEU A 264 -3.82 9.48 -11.74
N GLY A 265 -4.40 8.37 -11.26
CA GLY A 265 -4.96 8.30 -9.92
C GLY A 265 -3.92 8.73 -8.88
N THR A 266 -4.38 9.38 -7.82
CA THR A 266 -3.52 9.85 -6.73
C THR A 266 -4.31 9.74 -5.45
N VAL A 267 -3.74 9.08 -4.44
CA VAL A 267 -4.29 9.06 -3.10
C VAL A 267 -3.52 10.03 -2.22
N MET A 268 -4.27 10.92 -1.60
CA MET A 268 -3.79 11.92 -0.66
C MET A 268 -4.29 11.56 0.73
N THR A 269 -3.37 11.24 1.63
CA THR A 269 -3.69 10.95 3.03
C THR A 269 -3.39 12.15 3.90
N PHE A 270 -4.21 12.34 4.93
CA PHE A 270 -4.02 13.40 5.92
C PHE A 270 -3.30 12.81 7.13
N ALA A 271 -2.34 13.57 7.64
CA ALA A 271 -1.70 13.29 8.91
C ALA A 271 -1.59 14.58 9.73
N PRO A 272 -1.89 14.54 11.05
CA PRO A 272 -1.62 15.67 11.90
C PRO A 272 -0.11 15.94 11.91
N ILE A 273 0.26 17.21 11.79
CA ILE A 273 1.54 17.69 12.29
C ILE A 273 1.38 17.89 13.81
N ARG A 274 2.50 18.09 14.51
CA ARG A 274 2.44 18.55 15.90
C ARG A 274 1.55 19.81 16.02
N PRO A 275 0.88 20.02 17.16
CA PRO A 275 0.18 21.28 17.42
C PRO A 275 1.14 22.45 17.34
N VAL A 276 0.66 23.58 16.83
CA VAL A 276 1.33 24.88 16.94
C VAL A 276 1.13 25.34 18.38
N MET A 277 2.21 25.40 19.16
CA MET A 277 2.10 25.75 20.58
C MET A 277 1.98 27.26 20.75
N ALA A 278 1.20 27.71 21.73
CA ALA A 278 1.10 29.14 22.06
C ALA A 278 2.41 29.68 22.66
N GLU A 279 3.13 28.84 23.40
CA GLU A 279 4.42 29.14 24.00
C GLU A 279 5.43 28.02 23.64
N PRO A 280 6.73 28.34 23.49
CA PRO A 280 7.75 27.31 23.29
C PRO A 280 7.75 26.31 24.46
N GLN A 281 7.91 25.02 24.15
CA GLN A 281 8.04 24.02 25.21
C GLN A 281 9.34 24.24 26.00
N PRO A 282 9.32 24.21 27.34
CA PRO A 282 10.52 24.31 28.14
C PRO A 282 11.43 23.11 27.88
N ILE A 283 12.70 23.38 27.59
CA ILE A 283 13.71 22.34 27.38
C ILE A 283 14.01 21.67 28.74
N PRO A 284 13.87 20.33 28.87
CA PRO A 284 14.13 19.64 30.12
C PRO A 284 15.57 19.83 30.62
N PRO A 285 15.79 19.94 31.94
CA PRO A 285 17.13 19.91 32.51
C PRO A 285 17.83 18.59 32.14
N GLY A 286 18.99 18.67 31.48
CA GLY A 286 19.74 17.50 31.03
C GLY A 286 19.50 17.07 29.57
N ALA A 287 18.68 17.82 28.80
CA ALA A 287 18.51 17.57 27.37
C ALA A 287 19.84 17.65 26.60
N SER A 288 20.04 16.68 25.72
CA SER A 288 21.15 16.59 24.78
C SER A 288 21.19 17.79 23.82
N GLU A 289 22.33 18.02 23.17
CA GLU A 289 22.49 19.11 22.21
C GLU A 289 21.54 18.96 21.01
N GLU A 290 21.24 17.73 20.60
CA GLU A 290 20.31 17.44 19.50
C GLU A 290 18.86 17.75 19.88
N GLU A 291 18.43 17.38 21.10
CA GLU A 291 17.11 17.74 21.63
C GLU A 291 16.93 19.26 21.77
N ARG A 292 17.99 19.98 22.17
CA ARG A 292 17.97 21.46 22.25
C ARG A 292 17.80 22.10 20.88
N LYS A 293 18.61 21.70 19.88
CA LYS A 293 18.50 22.19 18.50
C LYS A 293 17.13 21.88 17.89
N GLN A 294 16.59 20.71 18.20
CA GLN A 294 15.25 20.32 17.77
C GLN A 294 14.17 21.22 18.41
N ALA A 295 14.25 21.50 19.71
CA ALA A 295 13.31 22.37 20.40
C ALA A 295 13.37 23.83 19.90
N GLU A 296 14.57 24.37 19.65
CA GLU A 296 14.75 25.71 19.08
C GLU A 296 14.18 25.81 17.67
N ARG A 297 14.46 24.82 16.80
CA ARG A 297 13.88 24.76 15.45
C ARG A 297 12.36 24.69 15.49
N GLN A 298 11.80 23.90 16.42
CA GLN A 298 10.35 23.81 16.61
C GLN A 298 9.75 25.14 17.08
N GLY A 299 10.40 25.83 18.01
CA GLY A 299 9.96 27.15 18.48
C GLY A 299 9.89 28.20 17.35
N ALA A 300 10.92 28.23 16.48
CA ALA A 300 10.95 29.12 15.32
C ALA A 300 9.87 28.79 14.26
N GLU A 301 9.63 27.50 14.02
CA GLU A 301 8.53 27.04 13.16
C GLU A 301 7.17 27.47 13.75
N ASP A 302 6.95 27.31 15.05
CA ASP A 302 5.69 27.70 15.72
C ASP A 302 5.45 29.20 15.66
N GLU A 303 6.50 30.01 15.84
CA GLU A 303 6.40 31.46 15.69
C GLU A 303 5.93 31.85 14.28
N THR A 304 6.49 31.20 13.26
CA THR A 304 6.09 31.41 11.86
C THR A 304 4.63 31.02 11.63
N TYR A 305 4.20 29.83 12.10
CA TYR A 305 2.81 29.38 11.94
C TYR A 305 1.82 30.26 12.72
N ARG A 306 2.19 30.75 13.92
CA ARG A 306 1.36 31.70 14.68
C ARG A 306 1.16 33.01 13.92
N GLY A 307 2.21 33.54 13.28
CA GLY A 307 2.09 34.73 12.43
C GLY A 307 1.13 34.52 11.25
N ILE A 308 1.22 33.36 10.57
CA ILE A 308 0.31 32.98 9.48
C ILE A 308 -1.14 32.87 9.99
N LEU A 309 -1.35 32.25 11.16
CA LEU A 309 -2.66 32.10 11.79
C LEU A 309 -3.30 33.44 12.15
N GLN A 310 -2.52 34.37 12.69
CA GLN A 310 -2.98 35.71 13.01
C GLN A 310 -3.41 36.46 11.74
N LEU A 311 -2.65 36.34 10.65
CA LEU A 311 -3.00 36.92 9.36
C LEU A 311 -4.28 36.32 8.76
N ALA A 312 -4.43 34.98 8.83
CA ALA A 312 -5.59 34.27 8.30
C ALA A 312 -6.90 34.61 9.03
N ARG A 313 -6.83 35.06 10.30
CA ARG A 313 -7.99 35.36 11.15
C ARG A 313 -8.48 36.81 11.07
N SER A 314 -7.90 37.63 10.18
CA SER A 314 -8.03 39.10 10.15
C SER A 314 -7.28 39.82 11.28
N SER A 315 -6.84 41.06 11.00
CA SER A 315 -5.93 41.89 11.80
C SER A 315 -6.41 42.26 13.22
N ASN A 316 -7.60 41.81 13.63
CA ASN A 316 -8.19 42.09 14.94
C ASN A 316 -8.35 40.84 15.82
N SER A 317 -7.89 39.67 15.36
CA SER A 317 -8.04 38.41 16.09
C SER A 317 -6.88 38.17 17.06
N ALA A 318 -7.21 37.72 18.27
CA ALA A 318 -6.23 37.35 19.29
C ALA A 318 -5.36 36.16 18.83
N ALA A 319 -4.19 36.00 19.47
CA ALA A 319 -3.28 34.88 19.23
C ALA A 319 -4.02 33.53 19.36
N SER A 320 -3.58 32.57 18.56
CA SER A 320 -4.04 31.18 18.61
C SER A 320 -4.08 30.63 20.03
N SER A 321 -5.22 30.06 20.46
CA SER A 321 -5.26 29.20 21.63
C SER A 321 -4.44 27.94 21.36
N SER A 322 -3.72 27.45 22.36
CA SER A 322 -3.04 26.16 22.28
C SER A 322 -3.99 25.07 21.75
N GLY A 323 -3.58 24.35 20.70
CA GLY A 323 -4.37 23.25 20.13
C GLY A 323 -4.72 23.35 18.63
N GLU A 324 -4.24 24.38 17.93
CA GLU A 324 -4.26 24.42 16.47
C GLU A 324 -3.20 23.49 15.90
N ILE A 325 -3.57 22.72 14.88
CA ILE A 325 -2.74 21.65 14.34
C ILE A 325 -2.55 21.91 12.86
N GLY A 326 -1.31 22.07 12.42
CA GLY A 326 -0.98 21.98 11.00
C GLY A 326 -1.17 20.54 10.52
N TRP A 327 -1.54 20.33 9.26
CA TRP A 327 -1.75 18.99 8.69
C TRP A 327 -0.85 18.83 7.47
N ARG A 328 -0.16 17.70 7.38
CA ARG A 328 0.59 17.32 6.18
C ARG A 328 -0.30 16.47 5.30
N LEU A 329 -0.35 16.82 4.02
CA LEU A 329 -0.73 15.86 3.00
C LEU A 329 0.44 14.91 2.79
N GLY A 330 0.18 13.62 2.70
CA GLY A 330 1.09 12.66 2.10
C GLY A 330 0.47 12.13 0.82
N VAL A 331 1.24 12.09 -0.27
CA VAL A 331 0.82 11.38 -1.48
C VAL A 331 1.40 9.97 -1.44
N GLY A 332 0.56 8.97 -1.70
CA GLY A 332 0.94 7.56 -1.72
C GLY A 332 -0.09 6.69 -2.44
N CYS A 333 0.11 5.36 -2.35
CA CYS A 333 -0.67 4.26 -2.96
C CYS A 333 -1.89 4.68 -3.79
N ALA A 334 -1.75 4.73 -5.11
CA ALA A 334 -2.84 4.85 -6.07
C ALA A 334 -2.76 3.73 -7.11
#